data_AF-A0A926VB82-F1
#
_entry.id   AF-A0A926VB82-F1
#
_cell.length_a   1.000
_cell.length_b   1.000
_cell.length_c   1.000
_cell.angle_alpha   90.00
_cell.angle_beta   90.00
_cell.angle_gamma   90.00
#
_symmetry.space_group_name_H-M   'P 1'
#
loop_
_entity.id
_entity.type
_entity.pdbx_description
1 polymer ?
#
loop_
_entity_poly.entity_id
_entity_poly.type
_entity_poly.pdbx_seq_one_letter_code
_entity_poly.pdbx_strand_id
1 'polypeptide(L)'
;MTKSSPACKIALNALAQIHPRQRTHILDGDSSGGGYGAGRGISGKSEFPSRWDDRQTLDYICEIVKDPNSQWTQRTGKPGAKYTKNGKPVRWQVEGTRDNVDIMVIVEPDGQGIVTAYPTNIPPNP
;
A
#
# COMPACT_ATOMS: atom_id res chain seq x y z
N MET A 1 -24.49 -7.32 -11.56
CA MET A 1 -23.36 -6.94 -12.46
C MET A 1 -23.28 -5.41 -12.52
N THR A 2 -22.61 -4.78 -11.57
CA THR A 2 -22.40 -3.33 -11.57
C THR A 2 -21.24 -3.01 -12.51
N LYS A 3 -21.55 -2.46 -13.69
CA LYS A 3 -20.53 -1.89 -14.58
C LYS A 3 -19.89 -0.71 -13.85
N SER A 4 -18.67 -0.90 -13.34
CA SER A 4 -17.91 0.18 -12.71
C SER A 4 -17.67 1.32 -13.72
N SER A 5 -18.02 2.55 -13.32
CA SER A 5 -17.93 3.77 -14.14
C SER A 5 -16.49 4.04 -14.58
N PRO A 6 -16.24 4.55 -15.81
CA PRO A 6 -14.91 4.96 -16.26
C PRO A 6 -14.21 5.93 -15.30
N ALA A 7 -14.96 6.84 -14.65
CA ALA A 7 -14.42 7.76 -13.65
C ALA A 7 -13.97 7.04 -12.37
N CYS A 8 -14.69 5.99 -11.94
CA CYS A 8 -14.30 5.14 -10.82
C CYS A 8 -13.02 4.36 -11.15
N LYS A 9 -12.88 3.87 -12.39
CA LYS A 9 -11.65 3.22 -12.86
C LYS A 9 -10.45 4.18 -12.95
N ILE A 10 -10.65 5.41 -13.43
CA ILE A 10 -9.60 6.45 -13.48
C ILE A 10 -9.17 6.85 -12.06
N ALA A 11 -10.12 7.07 -11.15
CA ALA A 11 -9.81 7.37 -9.75
C ALA A 11 -9.04 6.23 -9.07
N LEU A 12 -9.39 4.97 -9.37
CA LEU A 12 -8.68 3.80 -8.84
C LEU A 12 -7.26 3.67 -9.42
N ASN A 13 -7.07 3.97 -10.71
CA ASN A 13 -5.74 3.98 -11.32
C ASN A 13 -4.85 5.09 -10.76
N ALA A 14 -5.42 6.28 -10.50
CA ALA A 14 -4.69 7.38 -9.86
C ALA A 14 -4.34 7.04 -8.41
N LEU A 15 -5.26 6.43 -7.66
CA LEU A 15 -5.03 5.99 -6.28
C LEU A 15 -3.94 4.92 -6.18
N ALA A 16 -3.91 4.00 -7.16
CA ALA A 16 -2.92 2.95 -7.23
C ALA A 16 -1.57 3.40 -7.84
N GLN A 17 -1.40 4.68 -8.18
CA GLN A 17 -0.12 5.17 -8.67
C GLN A 17 0.89 5.25 -7.53
N ILE A 18 2.04 4.61 -7.69
CA ILE A 18 3.16 4.72 -6.75
C ILE A 18 4.15 5.74 -7.30
N HIS A 19 4.24 6.89 -6.63
CA HIS A 19 5.20 7.94 -6.97
C HIS A 19 6.63 7.57 -6.53
N PRO A 20 7.69 8.19 -7.12
CA PRO A 20 9.07 7.81 -6.85
C PRO A 20 9.46 7.83 -5.36
N ARG A 21 8.96 8.82 -4.60
CA ARG A 21 9.23 8.92 -3.16
C ARG A 21 8.61 7.75 -2.39
N GLN A 22 7.39 7.37 -2.73
CA GLN A 22 6.67 6.24 -2.13
C GLN A 22 7.35 4.92 -2.50
N ARG A 23 7.84 4.79 -3.74
CA ARG A 23 8.68 3.65 -4.14
C ARG A 23 9.90 3.53 -3.23
N THR A 24 10.68 4.60 -3.08
CA THR A 24 11.86 4.60 -2.18
C THR A 24 11.46 4.26 -0.76
N HIS A 25 10.42 4.91 -0.22
CA HIS A 25 9.96 4.61 1.14
C HIS A 25 9.57 3.13 1.30
N ILE A 26 8.79 2.55 0.38
CA ILE A 26 8.35 1.15 0.45
C ILE A 26 9.53 0.19 0.32
N LEU A 27 10.37 0.35 -0.69
CA LEU A 27 11.39 -0.65 -1.03
C LEU A 27 12.69 -0.47 -0.25
N ASP A 28 13.17 0.76 -0.16
CA ASP A 28 14.53 1.07 0.31
C ASP A 28 14.52 1.72 1.71
N GLY A 29 13.39 2.31 2.08
CA GLY A 29 13.25 3.11 3.28
C GLY A 29 13.74 4.55 3.09
N ASP A 30 13.30 5.41 3.99
CA ASP A 30 13.76 6.79 4.12
C ASP A 30 13.82 7.19 5.60
N SER A 31 14.05 8.46 5.89
CA SER A 31 14.15 8.96 7.27
C SER A 31 12.87 8.79 8.10
N SER A 32 11.74 8.43 7.48
CA SER A 32 10.48 8.15 8.15
C SER A 32 10.20 6.65 8.35
N GLY A 33 11.11 5.78 7.93
CA GLY A 33 10.99 4.32 8.04
C GLY A 33 10.86 3.65 6.66
N GLY A 34 10.05 2.60 6.57
CA GLY A 34 9.91 1.82 5.34
C GLY A 34 10.97 0.72 5.19
N GLY A 35 11.36 0.43 3.96
CA GLY A 35 12.46 -0.50 3.65
C GLY A 35 12.06 -1.97 3.70
N TYR A 36 11.00 -2.32 2.98
CA TYR A 36 10.41 -3.66 2.93
C TYR A 36 10.80 -4.42 1.67
N GLY A 37 11.62 -3.85 0.76
CA GLY A 37 12.07 -4.53 -0.44
C GLY A 37 12.93 -5.75 -0.12
N ALA A 38 12.97 -6.71 -1.03
CA ALA A 38 13.81 -7.89 -0.85
C ALA A 38 15.31 -7.55 -0.78
N GLY A 39 16.02 -8.22 0.11
CA GLY A 39 17.47 -8.16 0.26
C GLY A 39 17.99 -6.86 0.88
N ARG A 40 17.15 -6.08 1.58
CA ARG A 40 17.57 -4.81 2.20
C ARG A 40 18.31 -5.04 3.52
N GLY A 41 18.05 -6.14 4.20
CA GLY A 41 18.65 -6.54 5.47
C GLY A 41 18.38 -5.56 6.62
N ILE A 42 17.28 -4.80 6.59
CA ILE A 42 17.01 -3.81 7.65
C ILE A 42 16.51 -4.55 8.89
N SER A 43 17.28 -4.48 9.97
CA SER A 43 16.98 -5.18 11.24
C SER A 43 15.61 -4.77 11.80
N GLY A 44 14.85 -5.77 12.26
CA GLY A 44 13.50 -5.58 12.82
C GLY A 44 12.41 -5.28 11.78
N LYS A 45 12.71 -5.34 10.48
CA LYS A 45 11.71 -5.19 9.39
C LYS A 45 11.51 -6.51 8.67
N SER A 46 10.26 -6.83 8.35
CA SER A 46 9.93 -7.90 7.41
C SER A 46 10.19 -7.44 5.98
N GLU A 47 10.63 -8.33 5.10
CA GLU A 47 10.82 -8.00 3.68
C GLU A 47 9.85 -8.75 2.81
N PHE A 48 9.48 -8.14 1.69
CA PHE A 48 8.88 -8.88 0.59
C PHE A 48 9.82 -10.01 0.16
N PRO A 49 9.28 -11.16 -0.29
CA PRO A 49 10.12 -12.31 -0.60
C PRO A 49 11.16 -12.03 -1.67
N SER A 50 12.34 -12.64 -1.55
CA SER A 50 13.42 -12.57 -2.54
C SER A 50 13.07 -13.12 -3.93
N ARG A 51 11.96 -13.85 -4.06
CA ARG A 51 11.43 -14.30 -5.35
C ARG A 51 10.64 -13.22 -6.09
N TRP A 52 10.39 -12.06 -5.47
CA TRP A 52 9.82 -10.89 -6.13
C TRP A 52 10.92 -9.86 -6.35
N ASP A 53 11.02 -9.37 -7.58
CA ASP A 53 11.80 -8.15 -7.81
C ASP A 53 11.03 -6.90 -7.35
N ASP A 54 11.72 -5.76 -7.34
CA ASP A 54 11.13 -4.48 -6.95
C ASP A 54 9.91 -4.11 -7.81
N ARG A 55 9.90 -4.49 -9.09
CA ARG A 55 8.80 -4.15 -10.00
C ARG A 55 7.57 -5.00 -9.67
N GLN A 56 7.73 -6.31 -9.56
CA GLN A 56 6.68 -7.26 -9.18
C GLN A 56 6.07 -6.89 -7.83
N THR A 57 6.91 -6.50 -6.86
CA THR A 57 6.45 -6.02 -5.56
C THR A 57 5.50 -4.83 -5.70
N LEU A 58 5.90 -3.80 -6.45
CA LEU A 58 5.06 -2.63 -6.68
C LEU A 58 3.80 -2.94 -7.48
N ASP A 59 3.90 -3.82 -8.49
CA ASP A 59 2.76 -4.26 -9.29
C ASP A 59 1.72 -4.97 -8.41
N TYR A 60 2.13 -5.86 -7.51
CA TYR A 60 1.23 -6.51 -6.55
C TYR A 60 0.57 -5.52 -5.57
N ILE A 61 1.30 -4.51 -5.10
CA ILE A 61 0.72 -3.44 -4.28
C ILE A 61 -0.37 -2.70 -5.06
N CYS A 62 -0.10 -2.34 -6.32
CA CYS A 62 -1.08 -1.68 -7.19
C CYS A 62 -2.30 -2.57 -7.46
N GLU A 63 -2.09 -3.86 -7.69
CA GLU A 63 -3.17 -4.83 -7.90
C GLU A 63 -4.07 -4.94 -6.68
N ILE A 64 -3.53 -5.00 -5.46
CA ILE A 64 -4.32 -5.05 -4.22
C ILE A 64 -5.19 -3.81 -4.08
N VAL A 65 -4.65 -2.62 -4.35
CA VAL A 65 -5.45 -1.38 -4.32
C VAL A 65 -6.56 -1.39 -5.38
N LYS A 66 -6.34 -2.05 -6.52
CA LYS A 66 -7.32 -2.16 -7.60
C LYS A 66 -8.31 -3.33 -7.45
N ASP A 67 -8.05 -4.25 -6.53
CA ASP A 67 -8.83 -5.48 -6.37
C ASP A 67 -10.17 -5.18 -5.69
N PRO A 68 -11.31 -5.46 -6.34
CA PRO A 68 -12.62 -5.26 -5.71
C PRO A 68 -12.86 -6.20 -4.52
N ASN A 69 -12.06 -7.26 -4.37
CA ASN A 69 -12.16 -8.20 -3.24
C ASN A 69 -11.22 -7.86 -2.08
N SER A 70 -10.35 -6.85 -2.25
CA SER A 70 -9.50 -6.41 -1.15
C SER A 70 -10.32 -5.84 -0.01
N GLN A 71 -9.83 -6.01 1.22
CA GLN A 71 -10.51 -5.54 2.41
C GLN A 71 -10.06 -4.13 2.75
N TRP A 72 -11.02 -3.21 2.85
CA TRP A 72 -10.78 -1.78 3.10
C TRP A 72 -11.25 -1.40 4.50
N THR A 73 -10.32 -0.95 5.35
CA THR A 73 -10.63 -0.47 6.71
C THR A 73 -10.12 0.95 6.89
N GLN A 74 -11.01 1.87 7.25
CA GLN A 74 -10.62 3.25 7.55
C GLN A 74 -9.80 3.29 8.86
N ARG A 75 -8.61 3.90 8.84
CA ARG A 75 -7.68 3.92 9.98
C ARG A 75 -7.68 5.22 10.78
N THR A 76 -8.09 6.32 10.15
CA THR A 76 -8.00 7.66 10.74
C THR A 76 -9.24 8.49 10.40
N GLY A 77 -9.49 9.55 11.17
CA GLY A 77 -10.65 10.41 10.96
C GLY A 77 -11.97 9.76 11.39
N LYS A 78 -13.08 10.48 11.18
CA LYS A 78 -14.42 9.95 11.44
C LYS A 78 -14.85 9.01 10.29
N PRO A 79 -15.61 7.94 10.56
CA PRO A 79 -16.13 7.08 9.50
C PRO A 79 -16.77 7.87 8.35
N GLY A 80 -16.34 7.61 7.12
CA GLY A 80 -16.83 8.28 5.89
C GLY A 80 -16.26 9.67 5.63
N ALA A 81 -15.43 10.23 6.52
CA ALA A 81 -14.78 11.51 6.29
C ALA A 81 -13.61 11.38 5.28
N LYS A 82 -13.42 12.42 4.47
CA LYS A 82 -12.25 12.55 3.58
C LYS A 82 -11.00 13.06 4.29
N TYR A 83 -11.19 13.90 5.30
CA TYR A 83 -10.12 14.51 6.09
C TYR A 83 -10.35 14.30 7.58
N THR A 84 -9.24 14.19 8.32
CA THR A 84 -9.23 14.17 9.79
C THR A 84 -9.61 15.55 10.34
N LYS A 85 -9.88 15.64 11.65
CA LYS A 85 -10.15 16.93 12.35
C LYS A 85 -9.03 17.97 12.13
N ASN A 86 -7.80 17.51 11.92
CA ASN A 86 -6.62 18.37 11.75
C ASN A 86 -6.31 18.64 10.26
N GLY A 87 -7.26 18.39 9.35
CA GLY A 87 -7.11 18.68 7.91
C GLY A 87 -6.23 17.72 7.12
N LYS A 88 -5.66 16.68 7.75
CA LYS A 88 -4.89 15.65 7.03
C LYS A 88 -5.83 14.71 6.27
N PRO A 89 -5.47 14.22 5.06
CA PRO A 89 -6.21 13.17 4.37
C PRO A 89 -6.43 11.95 5.26
N VAL A 90 -7.58 11.30 5.11
CA VAL A 90 -7.86 10.05 5.81
C VAL A 90 -7.07 8.90 5.20
N ARG A 91 -6.45 8.12 6.07
CA ARG A 91 -5.79 6.86 5.75
C ARG A 91 -6.73 5.68 5.80
N TRP A 92 -6.62 4.84 4.78
CA TRP A 92 -7.25 3.53 4.69
C TRP A 92 -6.17 2.45 4.70
N GLN A 93 -6.48 1.35 5.36
CA GLN A 93 -5.78 0.09 5.27
C GLN A 93 -6.47 -0.76 4.21
N VAL A 94 -5.68 -1.28 3.27
CA VAL A 94 -6.14 -2.18 2.20
C VAL A 94 -5.35 -3.47 2.31
N GLU A 95 -6.05 -4.58 2.50
CA GLU A 95 -5.43 -5.89 2.67
C GLU A 95 -5.72 -6.78 1.46
N GLY A 96 -4.70 -7.56 1.08
CA GLY A 96 -4.81 -8.58 0.04
C GLY A 96 -3.64 -9.54 0.08
N THR A 97 -3.81 -10.69 -0.57
CA THR A 97 -2.79 -11.72 -0.66
C THR A 97 -2.33 -11.87 -2.10
N ARG A 98 -1.02 -11.94 -2.33
CA ARG A 98 -0.42 -12.26 -3.63
C ARG A 98 0.65 -13.32 -3.40
N ASP A 99 0.60 -14.40 -4.16
CA ASP A 99 1.58 -15.48 -4.09
C ASP A 99 1.88 -15.91 -2.62
N ASN A 100 0.81 -16.16 -1.86
CA ASN A 100 0.81 -16.57 -0.44
C ASN A 100 1.46 -15.58 0.55
N VAL A 101 1.68 -14.33 0.15
CA VAL A 101 2.11 -13.25 1.03
C VAL A 101 0.93 -12.34 1.31
N ASP A 102 0.63 -12.14 2.59
CA ASP A 102 -0.35 -11.17 3.03
C ASP A 102 0.30 -9.80 3.04
N ILE A 103 -0.31 -8.84 2.34
CA ILE A 103 0.21 -7.50 2.17
C ILE A 103 -0.81 -6.53 2.75
N MET A 104 -0.32 -5.63 3.60
CA MET A 104 -1.09 -4.47 4.04
C MET A 104 -0.58 -3.22 3.34
N VAL A 105 -1.48 -2.52 2.67
CA VAL A 105 -1.22 -1.24 1.99
C VAL A 105 -1.93 -0.12 2.73
N ILE A 106 -1.24 0.99 2.98
CA ILE A 106 -1.87 2.21 3.50
C ILE A 106 -2.04 3.19 2.34
N VAL A 107 -3.26 3.70 2.17
CA VAL A 107 -3.60 4.66 1.11
C VAL A 107 -4.28 5.92 1.67
N GLU A 108 -4.06 7.04 1.00
CA GLU A 108 -4.72 8.33 1.22
C GLU A 108 -5.43 8.74 -0.08
N PRO A 109 -6.74 8.45 -0.26
CA PRO A 109 -7.46 8.74 -1.49
C PRO A 109 -7.47 10.22 -1.90
N ASP A 110 -7.59 11.12 -0.92
CA ASP A 110 -7.54 12.57 -1.12
C ASP A 110 -6.15 13.15 -0.77
N GLY A 111 -5.10 12.32 -0.79
CA GLY A 111 -3.73 12.66 -0.41
C GLY A 111 -2.70 12.09 -1.38
N GLN A 112 -1.71 11.36 -0.85
CA GLN A 112 -0.57 10.86 -1.63
C GLN A 112 -0.86 9.63 -2.49
N GLY A 113 -2.08 9.09 -2.47
CA GLY A 113 -2.36 7.77 -3.01
C GLY A 113 -1.80 6.69 -2.08
N ILE A 114 -1.06 5.72 -2.61
CA ILE A 114 -0.34 4.73 -1.79
C ILE A 114 0.72 5.43 -0.94
N VAL A 115 0.67 5.26 0.38
CA VAL A 115 1.63 5.85 1.33
C VAL A 115 2.75 4.86 1.66
N THR A 116 2.39 3.61 1.96
CA THR A 116 3.33 2.53 2.29
C THR A 116 2.67 1.18 2.05
N ALA A 117 3.48 0.12 1.98
CA ALA A 117 3.02 -1.26 1.91
C ALA A 117 4.08 -2.20 2.49
N TYR A 118 3.66 -3.26 3.15
CA TYR A 118 4.56 -4.24 3.73
C TYR A 118 3.90 -5.61 3.93
N PRO A 119 4.68 -6.70 3.98
CA PRO A 119 4.16 -8.03 4.26
C PRO A 119 3.81 -8.18 5.75
N THR A 120 2.73 -8.89 6.05
CA THR A 120 2.25 -9.10 7.43
C THR A 120 2.42 -10.54 7.92
N ASN A 121 2.72 -11.48 7.04
CA ASN A 121 2.92 -12.90 7.36
C ASN A 121 4.36 -13.38 7.11
N ILE A 122 5.33 -12.46 7.06
CA ILE A 122 6.76 -12.74 6.93
C ILE A 122 7.48 -12.28 8.22
N PRO A 123 8.31 -13.12 8.86
CA PRO A 123 9.09 -12.73 10.03
C PRO A 123 10.01 -11.53 9.74
N PRO A 124 10.27 -10.66 10.72
CA PRO A 124 11.24 -9.59 10.56
C PRO A 124 12.67 -10.14 10.49
N ASN A 125 13.54 -9.39 9.81
CA ASN A 125 14.97 -9.60 9.82
C ASN A 125 15.53 -9.54 11.26
N PRO A 126 16.57 -10.35 11.56
CA PRO A 126 17.21 -10.38 12.87
C PRO A 126 17.85 -9.04 13.27
#